data_AF-A0A2C5YL05-F1
#
_entry.id   AF-A0A2C5YL05-F1
#
_cell.length_a   1.000
_cell.length_b   1.000
_cell.length_c   1.000
_cell.angle_alpha   90.00
_cell.angle_beta   90.00
_cell.angle_gamma   90.00
#
_symmetry.space_group_name_H-M   'P 1'
#
loop_
_entity.id
_entity.type
_entity.pdbx_description
1 polymer ?
#
loop_
_entity_poly.entity_id
_entity_poly.type
_entity_poly.pdbx_seq_one_letter_code
_entity_poly.pdbx_strand_id
1 'polypeptide(L)'
;MQDFAAAAGPDRYGLAWDGPHMALEDAWIVPDLYHLADKWVAVRDALERAAREPLGPASPLYLAHVSASVGVTPIDAAAGPCHRAVTGLNDMTAQWLLDYRASPHYRPRLGIVILDFPGRRAVEAVLAWNPDYAPRMERRAAAAAL
;
A
#
# COMPACT_ATOMS: atom_id res chain seq x y z
N MET A 1 -11.41 -12.00 -1.27
CA MET A 1 -12.02 -11.11 -0.25
C MET A 1 -13.55 -11.24 -0.35
N GLN A 2 -14.31 -11.05 0.74
CA GLN A 2 -15.78 -11.00 0.67
C GLN A 2 -16.23 -9.54 0.65
N ASP A 3 -17.06 -9.19 -0.32
CA ASP A 3 -17.72 -7.89 -0.43
C ASP A 3 -19.15 -7.99 0.09
N PHE A 4 -19.54 -7.06 0.96
CA PHE A 4 -20.88 -7.00 1.54
C PHE A 4 -21.55 -5.71 1.09
N ALA A 5 -22.73 -5.84 0.49
CA ALA A 5 -23.49 -4.69 0.05
C ALA A 5 -23.79 -3.73 1.23
N ALA A 6 -23.50 -2.44 1.02
CA ALA A 6 -23.86 -1.42 1.98
C ALA A 6 -25.38 -1.31 2.14
N ALA A 7 -25.84 -0.94 3.34
CA ALA A 7 -27.25 -0.64 3.58
C ALA A 7 -27.73 0.48 2.63
N ALA A 8 -28.93 0.31 2.06
CA ALA A 8 -29.57 1.32 1.23
C ALA A 8 -30.38 2.32 2.08
N GLY A 9 -30.52 3.55 1.61
CA GLY A 9 -31.39 4.56 2.22
C GLY A 9 -30.70 5.45 3.28
N PRO A 10 -31.48 6.08 4.17
CA PRO A 10 -30.99 7.10 5.11
C PRO A 10 -30.05 6.54 6.20
N ASP A 11 -30.02 5.21 6.39
CA ASP A 11 -29.19 4.54 7.39
C ASP A 11 -27.75 4.24 6.91
N ARG A 12 -27.30 4.92 5.84
CA ARG A 12 -25.95 4.75 5.30
C ARG A 12 -24.93 5.51 6.14
N TYR A 13 -23.98 4.80 6.72
CA TYR A 13 -22.85 5.38 7.44
C TYR A 13 -21.55 5.25 6.64
N GLY A 14 -20.76 6.31 6.62
CA GLY A 14 -19.43 6.33 5.99
C GLY A 14 -19.44 6.38 4.46
N LEU A 15 -18.24 6.27 3.87
CA LEU A 15 -18.05 6.18 2.43
C LEU A 15 -18.43 4.78 1.93
N ALA A 16 -18.96 4.71 0.72
CA ALA A 16 -19.16 3.43 0.04
C ALA A 16 -17.81 2.77 -0.25
N TRP A 17 -17.70 1.47 0.02
CA TRP A 17 -16.62 0.65 -0.54
C TRP A 17 -16.71 0.66 -2.07
N ASP A 18 -15.55 0.82 -2.73
CA ASP A 18 -15.44 0.94 -4.19
C ASP A 18 -16.44 1.94 -4.82
N GLY A 19 -16.72 3.02 -4.08
CA GLY A 19 -17.62 4.09 -4.51
C GLY A 19 -16.92 5.23 -5.25
N PRO A 20 -17.68 6.24 -5.71
CA PRO A 20 -17.14 7.39 -6.45
C PRO A 20 -16.14 8.26 -5.65
N HIS A 21 -16.06 8.06 -4.34
CA HIS A 21 -15.13 8.75 -3.44
C HIS A 21 -13.89 7.93 -3.11
N MET A 22 -13.68 6.78 -3.78
CA MET A 22 -12.57 5.88 -3.54
C MET A 22 -11.82 5.60 -4.86
N ALA A 23 -10.49 5.64 -4.80
CA ALA A 23 -9.63 5.13 -5.86
C ALA A 23 -8.98 3.86 -5.32
N LEU A 24 -9.57 2.72 -5.66
CA LEU A 24 -9.21 1.42 -5.11
C LEU A 24 -8.36 0.63 -6.10
N GLU A 25 -7.19 0.19 -5.65
CA GLU A 25 -6.47 -0.94 -6.22
C GLU A 25 -6.76 -2.18 -5.37
N ASP A 26 -7.31 -3.22 -6.01
CA ASP A 26 -7.67 -4.50 -5.40
C ASP A 26 -7.52 -5.67 -6.39
N ALA A 27 -6.44 -5.69 -7.16
CA ALA A 27 -6.09 -6.81 -8.03
C ALA A 27 -5.57 -7.99 -7.19
N TRP A 28 -6.42 -8.66 -6.41
CA TRP A 28 -5.99 -9.67 -5.43
C TRP A 28 -5.79 -11.08 -6.00
N ILE A 29 -6.25 -11.34 -7.22
CA ILE A 29 -6.12 -12.64 -7.90
C ILE A 29 -4.79 -12.67 -8.66
N VAL A 30 -3.85 -13.47 -8.19
CA VAL A 30 -2.54 -13.66 -8.84
C VAL A 30 -2.41 -15.14 -9.26
N PRO A 31 -2.21 -15.45 -10.55
CA PRO A 31 -2.18 -16.84 -11.04
C PRO A 31 -1.05 -17.70 -10.48
N ASP A 32 0.13 -17.13 -10.27
CA ASP A 32 1.30 -17.78 -9.69
C ASP A 32 2.35 -16.74 -9.26
N LEU A 33 3.46 -17.19 -8.67
CA LEU A 33 4.53 -16.32 -8.16
C LEU A 33 5.17 -15.42 -9.23
N TYR A 34 5.20 -15.81 -10.51
CA TYR A 34 5.81 -15.00 -11.56
C TYR A 34 4.97 -13.77 -11.90
N HIS A 35 3.66 -13.84 -11.64
CA HIS A 35 2.72 -12.73 -11.86
C HIS A 35 2.68 -11.74 -10.67
N LEU A 36 3.49 -11.94 -9.62
CA LEU A 36 3.64 -10.95 -8.56
C LEU A 36 4.20 -9.62 -9.09
N ALA A 37 4.97 -9.64 -10.18
CA ALA A 37 5.46 -8.43 -10.83
C ALA A 37 4.32 -7.59 -11.41
N ASP A 38 3.31 -8.21 -12.01
CA ASP A 38 2.14 -7.52 -12.57
C ASP A 38 1.29 -6.90 -11.46
N LYS A 39 1.08 -7.66 -10.37
CA LYS A 39 0.46 -7.13 -9.16
C LYS A 39 1.23 -5.94 -8.62
N TRP A 40 2.55 -6.04 -8.55
CA TRP A 40 3.39 -4.95 -8.08
C TRP A 40 3.27 -3.71 -8.96
N VAL A 41 3.18 -3.85 -10.29
CA VAL A 41 2.93 -2.73 -11.20
C VAL A 41 1.60 -2.04 -10.85
N ALA A 42 0.52 -2.79 -10.64
CA ALA A 42 -0.77 -2.22 -10.26
C ALA A 42 -0.69 -1.45 -8.93
N VAL A 43 -0.05 -2.04 -7.91
CA VAL A 43 0.18 -1.39 -6.60
C VAL A 43 0.97 -0.11 -6.79
N ARG A 44 2.12 -0.15 -7.47
CA ARG A 44 2.97 1.02 -7.71
C ARG A 44 2.20 2.12 -8.42
N ASP A 45 1.45 1.80 -9.47
CA ASP A 45 0.70 2.78 -10.24
C ASP A 45 -0.38 3.46 -9.38
N ALA A 46 -1.02 2.72 -8.48
CA ALA A 46 -1.96 3.27 -7.49
C ALA A 46 -1.28 4.22 -6.48
N LEU A 47 -0.10 3.83 -5.96
CA LEU A 47 0.68 4.68 -5.07
C LEU A 47 1.19 5.95 -5.78
N GLU A 48 1.65 5.83 -7.02
CA GLU A 48 2.07 6.95 -7.85
C GLU A 48 0.91 7.92 -8.13
N ARG A 49 -0.26 7.38 -8.44
CA ARG A 49 -1.47 8.18 -8.63
C ARG A 49 -1.79 8.98 -7.36
N ALA A 50 -1.80 8.32 -6.20
CA ALA A 50 -2.01 8.97 -4.91
C ALA A 50 -0.95 10.05 -4.62
N ALA A 51 0.30 9.85 -5.04
CA ALA A 51 1.41 10.77 -4.82
C ALA A 51 1.44 11.96 -5.80
N ARG A 52 0.92 11.81 -7.02
CA ARG A 52 0.99 12.82 -8.09
C ARG A 52 -0.24 13.72 -8.13
N GLU A 53 -1.44 13.16 -7.93
CA GLU A 53 -2.67 13.91 -8.12
C GLU A 53 -2.80 15.10 -7.14
N PRO A 54 -3.38 16.25 -7.57
CA PRO A 54 -3.60 17.37 -6.67
C PRO A 54 -4.61 17.01 -5.56
N LEU A 55 -4.39 17.55 -4.36
CA LEU A 55 -5.40 17.49 -3.30
C LEU A 55 -6.44 18.59 -3.52
N GLY A 56 -7.71 18.26 -3.41
CA GLY A 56 -8.81 19.19 -3.45
C GLY A 56 -10.07 18.61 -2.79
N PRO A 57 -11.15 19.39 -2.69
CA PRO A 57 -12.40 18.96 -2.04
C PRO A 57 -13.03 17.71 -2.66
N ALA A 58 -12.72 17.42 -3.93
CA ALA A 58 -13.21 16.25 -4.66
C ALA A 58 -12.19 15.10 -4.74
N SER A 59 -11.05 15.19 -4.05
CA SER A 59 -10.05 14.11 -4.08
C SER A 59 -10.64 12.83 -3.45
N PRO A 60 -10.50 11.67 -4.11
CA PRO A 60 -10.93 10.41 -3.53
C PRO A 60 -9.99 9.97 -2.41
N LEU A 61 -10.46 9.02 -1.60
CA LEU A 61 -9.62 8.22 -0.73
C LEU A 61 -8.87 7.17 -1.57
N TYR A 62 -7.55 7.24 -1.59
CA TYR A 62 -6.71 6.30 -2.34
C TYR A 62 -6.39 5.09 -1.48
N LEU A 63 -6.65 3.88 -2.00
CA LEU A 63 -6.35 2.61 -1.35
C LEU A 63 -5.51 1.75 -2.30
N ALA A 64 -4.43 1.17 -1.78
CA ALA A 64 -3.64 0.17 -2.50
C ALA A 64 -3.56 -1.12 -1.68
N HIS A 65 -4.08 -2.22 -2.24
CA HIS A 65 -3.94 -3.56 -1.66
C HIS A 65 -2.66 -4.20 -2.13
N VAL A 66 -1.66 -4.23 -1.27
CA VAL A 66 -0.41 -4.95 -1.51
C VAL A 66 -0.61 -6.47 -1.38
N SER A 67 -1.74 -6.92 -0.84
CA SER A 67 -2.08 -8.34 -0.68
C SER A 67 -2.47 -9.02 -2.00
N ALA A 68 -2.26 -10.35 -2.05
CA ALA A 68 -2.64 -11.21 -3.17
C ALA A 68 -2.91 -12.65 -2.71
N SER A 69 -3.71 -13.39 -3.47
CA SER A 69 -4.03 -14.81 -3.21
C SER A 69 -4.41 -15.58 -4.49
N VAL A 70 -5.11 -16.71 -4.34
CA VAL A 70 -5.54 -17.70 -5.36
C VAL A 70 -4.43 -18.61 -5.84
N GLY A 71 -3.52 -18.11 -6.67
CA GLY A 71 -2.39 -18.90 -7.20
C GLY A 71 -1.14 -18.85 -6.32
N VAL A 72 -1.19 -18.04 -5.27
CA VAL A 72 -0.13 -17.85 -4.28
C VAL A 72 -0.76 -17.83 -2.89
N THR A 73 -0.01 -18.26 -1.87
CA THR A 73 -0.44 -18.04 -0.49
C THR A 73 -0.22 -16.57 -0.11
N PRO A 74 -1.06 -15.98 0.77
CA PRO A 74 -0.85 -14.60 1.21
C PRO A 74 0.53 -14.33 1.82
N ILE A 75 1.09 -15.31 2.55
CA ILE A 75 2.43 -15.17 3.13
C ILE A 75 3.53 -15.21 2.07
N ASP A 76 3.41 -16.08 1.05
CA ASP A 76 4.37 -16.12 -0.06
C ASP A 76 4.29 -14.86 -0.92
N ALA A 77 3.08 -14.31 -1.13
CA ALA A 77 2.91 -13.04 -1.84
C ALA A 77 3.55 -11.87 -1.07
N ALA A 78 3.35 -11.82 0.26
CA ALA A 78 3.86 -10.76 1.11
C ALA A 78 5.39 -10.81 1.26
N ALA A 79 5.95 -11.98 1.59
CA ALA A 79 7.36 -12.15 1.95
C ALA A 79 8.25 -12.68 0.81
N GLY A 80 7.65 -13.20 -0.27
CA GLY A 80 8.33 -14.05 -1.22
C GLY A 80 8.44 -15.49 -0.68
N PRO A 81 8.59 -16.51 -1.55
CA PRO A 81 8.72 -17.89 -1.12
C PRO A 81 10.02 -18.10 -0.33
N CYS A 82 10.09 -19.14 0.52
CA CYS A 82 11.24 -19.42 1.40
C CYS A 82 12.61 -19.48 0.68
N HIS A 83 12.64 -19.88 -0.59
CA HIS A 83 13.85 -19.97 -1.40
C HIS A 83 14.20 -18.66 -2.14
N ARG A 84 13.43 -17.59 -1.92
CA ARG A 84 13.63 -16.23 -2.45
C ARG A 84 13.80 -16.14 -3.97
N ALA A 85 13.21 -17.06 -4.74
CA ALA A 85 13.21 -16.95 -6.20
C ALA A 85 12.46 -15.72 -6.71
N VAL A 86 11.53 -15.19 -5.92
CA VAL A 86 10.76 -13.99 -6.22
C VAL A 86 10.74 -13.08 -4.99
N THR A 87 10.89 -11.78 -5.19
CA THR A 87 10.77 -10.78 -4.12
C THR A 87 9.31 -10.63 -3.71
N GLY A 88 9.03 -10.62 -2.41
CA GLY A 88 7.67 -10.37 -1.90
C GLY A 88 7.18 -8.94 -2.13
N LEU A 89 5.86 -8.78 -2.20
CA LEU A 89 5.20 -7.49 -2.42
C LEU A 89 5.53 -6.47 -1.33
N ASN A 90 5.71 -6.90 -0.07
CA ASN A 90 6.09 -5.98 1.02
C ASN A 90 7.50 -5.41 0.79
N ASP A 91 8.44 -6.21 0.30
CA ASP A 91 9.81 -5.77 0.06
C ASP A 91 9.93 -4.87 -1.17
N MET A 92 9.22 -5.20 -2.25
CA MET A 92 9.13 -4.34 -3.45
C MET A 92 8.49 -2.99 -3.11
N THR A 93 7.39 -3.01 -2.36
CA THR A 93 6.69 -1.80 -1.90
C THR A 93 7.59 -0.95 -1.01
N ALA A 94 8.20 -1.54 0.02
CA ALA A 94 9.07 -0.82 0.93
C ALA A 94 10.27 -0.18 0.22
N GLN A 95 10.88 -0.92 -0.72
CA GLN A 95 12.01 -0.40 -1.49
C GLN A 95 11.60 0.84 -2.29
N TRP A 96 10.52 0.76 -3.06
CA TRP A 96 10.04 1.89 -3.86
C TRP A 96 9.69 3.10 -2.99
N LEU A 97 9.01 2.89 -1.86
CA LEU A 97 8.67 3.96 -0.93
C LEU A 97 9.92 4.69 -0.43
N LEU A 98 10.96 3.94 -0.04
CA LEU A 98 12.21 4.53 0.46
C LEU A 98 12.96 5.29 -0.63
N ASP A 99 13.02 4.74 -1.85
CA ASP A 99 13.75 5.33 -2.97
C ASP A 99 13.11 6.63 -3.46
N TYR A 100 11.78 6.71 -3.44
CA TYR A 100 11.04 7.80 -4.08
C TYR A 100 10.44 8.84 -3.15
N ARG A 101 10.50 8.65 -1.82
CA ARG A 101 9.91 9.61 -0.84
C ARG A 101 10.42 11.05 -0.94
N ALA A 102 11.67 11.22 -1.38
CA ALA A 102 12.32 12.52 -1.52
C ALA A 102 12.28 13.06 -2.96
N SER A 103 11.58 12.37 -3.87
CA SER A 103 11.49 12.79 -5.26
C SER A 103 10.70 14.09 -5.39
N PRO A 104 11.19 15.09 -6.15
CA PRO A 104 10.44 16.31 -6.40
C PRO A 104 9.19 16.07 -7.28
N HIS A 105 9.06 14.89 -7.88
CA HIS A 105 7.91 14.51 -8.71
C HIS A 105 6.72 13.99 -7.91
N TYR A 106 6.89 13.75 -6.60
CA TYR A 106 5.88 13.18 -5.72
C TYR A 106 5.54 14.11 -4.57
N ARG A 107 4.28 14.08 -4.15
CA ARG A 107 3.81 14.69 -2.91
C ARG A 107 3.90 13.65 -1.79
N PRO A 108 4.11 14.04 -0.53
CA PRO A 108 4.23 13.12 0.60
C PRO A 108 2.86 12.56 1.03
N ARG A 109 2.23 11.75 0.17
CA ARG A 109 0.90 11.19 0.36
C ARG A 109 0.70 9.89 -0.42
N LEU A 110 0.44 8.80 0.29
CA LEU A 110 0.16 7.47 -0.31
C LEU A 110 -1.32 7.10 -0.32
N GLY A 111 -2.16 7.78 0.46
CA GLY A 111 -3.44 7.22 0.86
C GLY A 111 -3.26 6.10 1.89
N ILE A 112 -4.08 5.05 1.78
CA ILE A 112 -4.07 3.89 2.66
C ILE A 112 -3.37 2.73 1.95
N VAL A 113 -2.34 2.18 2.58
CA VAL A 113 -1.61 1.00 2.11
C VAL A 113 -2.03 -0.20 2.95
N ILE A 114 -2.62 -1.20 2.31
CA ILE A 114 -3.18 -2.40 2.97
C ILE A 114 -2.24 -3.57 2.69
N LEU A 115 -1.72 -4.19 3.74
CA LEU A 115 -0.62 -5.17 3.69
C LEU A 115 -1.03 -6.45 4.41
N ASP A 116 -0.69 -7.61 3.84
CA ASP A 116 -0.66 -8.87 4.58
C ASP A 116 0.71 -9.06 5.25
N PHE A 117 0.69 -9.54 6.49
CA PHE A 117 1.89 -9.83 7.30
C PHE A 117 2.95 -8.71 7.26
N PRO A 118 2.59 -7.44 7.56
CA PRO A 118 3.51 -6.33 7.40
C PRO A 118 4.71 -6.49 8.35
N GLY A 119 5.90 -6.59 7.75
CA GLY A 119 7.15 -6.51 8.48
C GLY A 119 7.49 -5.06 8.87
N ARG A 120 8.36 -4.90 9.88
CA ARG A 120 8.80 -3.59 10.37
C ARG A 120 9.23 -2.63 9.25
N ARG A 121 10.04 -3.12 8.30
CA ARG A 121 10.58 -2.33 7.18
C ARG A 121 9.46 -1.72 6.31
N ALA A 122 8.42 -2.50 5.99
CA ALA A 122 7.30 -2.03 5.17
C ALA A 122 6.48 -0.94 5.91
N VAL A 123 6.19 -1.17 7.20
CA VAL A 123 5.47 -0.19 8.03
C VAL A 123 6.26 1.11 8.15
N GLU A 124 7.56 1.03 8.46
CA GLU A 124 8.42 2.21 8.60
C GLU A 124 8.56 2.97 7.27
N ALA A 125 8.62 2.27 6.13
CA ALA A 125 8.67 2.89 4.81
C ALA A 125 7.40 3.70 4.49
N VAL A 126 6.21 3.16 4.80
CA VAL A 126 4.93 3.88 4.64
C VAL A 126 4.88 5.10 5.55
N LEU A 127 5.28 4.94 6.81
CA LEU A 127 5.27 6.03 7.78
C LEU A 127 6.25 7.15 7.39
N ALA A 128 7.41 6.81 6.84
CA ALA A 128 8.43 7.78 6.43
C ALA A 128 8.00 8.70 5.28
N TRP A 129 6.92 8.38 4.55
CA TRP A 129 6.32 9.28 3.57
C TRP A 129 5.55 10.44 4.20
N ASN A 130 5.24 10.37 5.50
CA ASN A 130 4.54 11.44 6.21
C ASN A 130 5.57 12.37 6.87
N PRO A 131 5.62 13.67 6.51
CA PRO A 131 6.69 14.58 6.91
C PRO A 131 6.74 14.79 8.43
N ASP A 132 5.60 14.71 9.12
CA ASP A 132 5.52 14.84 10.58
C ASP A 132 6.01 13.61 11.34
N TYR A 133 6.12 12.46 10.65
CA TYR A 133 6.48 11.19 11.26
C TYR A 133 7.97 10.87 11.12
N ALA A 134 8.60 11.27 10.02
CA ALA A 134 10.03 11.03 9.79
C ALA A 134 10.95 11.52 10.94
N PRO A 135 10.78 12.74 11.48
CA PRO A 135 11.59 13.21 12.62
C PRO A 135 11.37 12.41 13.92
N ARG A 136 10.23 11.73 14.07
CA ARG A 136 9.94 10.87 15.23
C ARG A 136 10.68 9.52 15.14
N MET A 137 10.88 9.02 13.92
CA MET A 137 11.65 7.78 13.68
C MET A 137 13.13 8.00 13.98
N GLU A 138 13.70 9.12 13.53
CA GLU A 138 15.10 9.47 13.76
C GLU A 138 15.43 9.59 15.25
N ARG A 139 14.55 10.24 16.02
CA ARG A 139 14.68 10.32 17.49
C ARG A 139 14.62 8.94 18.17
N ARG A 140 13.76 8.04 17.70
CA ARG A 140 13.67 6.66 18.22
C ARG A 140 14.93 5.84 17.90
N ALA A 141 15.47 5.97 16.69
CA ALA A 141 16.69 5.28 16.29
C ALA A 141 17.90 5.75 17.12
N ALA A 142 18.03 7.07 17.35
CA ALA A 142 19.08 7.64 18.18
C ALA A 142 18.98 7.17 19.66
N ALA A 143 17.77 7.04 20.20
CA ALA A 143 17.56 6.57 21.57
C ALA A 143 17.85 5.07 21.77
N ALA A 144 17.76 4.26 20.71
CA ALA A 144 18.04 2.81 20.77
C ALA A 144 19.53 2.46 20.58
N ALA A 145 20.36 3.46 20.24
CA ALA A 145 21.80 3.33 20.03
C ALA A 145 22.64 3.69 21.27
N LEU A 146 21.99 4.05 22.39
CA LEU A 146 22.56 4.31 23.71
C LEU A 146 22.27 3.13 24.65
#